data_AF-A0A8I0H4W7-F1
#
_entry.id   AF-A0A8I0H4W7-F1
#
_cell.length_a   1.000
_cell.length_b   1.000
_cell.length_c   1.000
_cell.angle_alpha   90.00
_cell.angle_beta   90.00
_cell.angle_gamma   90.00
#
_symmetry.space_group_name_H-M   'P 1'
#
loop_
_entity.id
_entity.type
_entity.pdbx_description
1 polymer ?
#
loop_
_entity_poly.entity_id
_entity_poly.type
_entity_poly.pdbx_seq_one_letter_code
_entity_poly.pdbx_strand_id
1 'polypeptide(L)'
;MKPFTTIDSLADGSLYLPAQLEGLDSFVQLDLLRGAEVTRCCIPATQRSDLAWWACLEFSSGYSLEITSSSTLVRGWDEYGTINLALAPSAVSDGNQVGLSELVGFVVGQISILRWQRDGILVDAGVEFRSKDGGEVFSAAAVDIPGAFSMSFPRGAPKNWQFPADEYARVDI
;
A
#
# COMPACT_ATOMS: atom_id res chain seq x y z
N MET A 1 9.44 -4.26 -8.05
CA MET A 1 9.25 -5.60 -7.45
C MET A 1 8.35 -6.52 -8.31
N LYS A 2 8.60 -7.85 -8.36
CA LYS A 2 7.60 -8.83 -8.82
C LYS A 2 6.66 -9.19 -7.66
N PRO A 3 5.35 -8.97 -7.75
CA PRO A 3 4.43 -9.20 -6.64
C PRO A 3 4.33 -10.70 -6.30
N PHE A 4 4.36 -11.04 -5.00
CA PHE A 4 4.13 -12.39 -4.49
C PHE A 4 3.45 -12.30 -3.12
N THR A 5 2.93 -13.42 -2.61
CA THR A 5 2.29 -13.47 -1.29
C THR A 5 2.84 -14.67 -0.52
N THR A 6 3.16 -14.47 0.75
CA THR A 6 3.47 -15.56 1.69
C THR A 6 2.32 -15.76 2.67
N ILE A 7 2.21 -16.96 3.22
CA ILE A 7 1.26 -17.29 4.28
C ILE A 7 2.04 -17.89 5.44
N ASP A 8 2.01 -17.20 6.57
CA ASP A 8 2.61 -17.65 7.82
C ASP A 8 1.54 -18.25 8.72
N SER A 9 1.88 -19.32 9.45
CA SER A 9 1.02 -19.86 10.51
C SER A 9 1.48 -19.29 11.84
N LEU A 10 0.58 -18.60 12.55
CA LEU A 10 0.83 -18.05 13.87
C LEU A 10 0.70 -19.13 14.95
N ALA A 11 1.21 -18.84 16.15
CA ALA A 11 1.23 -19.79 17.27
C ALA A 11 -0.18 -20.22 17.75
N ASP A 12 -1.18 -19.39 17.53
CA ASP A 12 -2.60 -19.66 17.83
C ASP A 12 -3.32 -20.43 16.70
N GLY A 13 -2.63 -20.76 15.61
CA GLY A 13 -3.18 -21.42 14.43
C GLY A 13 -3.81 -20.47 13.42
N SER A 14 -3.82 -19.15 13.67
CA SER A 14 -4.25 -18.16 12.70
C SER A 14 -3.29 -18.11 11.51
N LEU A 15 -3.82 -17.82 10.32
CA LEU A 15 -3.03 -17.60 9.11
C LEU A 15 -2.76 -16.11 8.96
N TYR A 16 -1.51 -15.75 8.67
CA TYR A 16 -1.09 -14.38 8.48
C TYR A 16 -0.50 -14.18 7.08
N LEU A 17 -1.01 -13.18 6.38
CA LEU A 17 -0.55 -12.76 5.06
C LEU A 17 0.15 -11.40 5.25
N PRO A 18 1.46 -11.38 5.51
CA PRO A 18 2.20 -10.14 5.67
C PRO A 18 2.31 -9.38 4.34
N ALA A 19 2.45 -8.07 4.44
CA ALA A 19 2.86 -7.27 3.31
C ALA A 19 4.34 -7.57 3.01
N GLN A 20 4.66 -7.74 1.73
CA GLN A 20 6.03 -8.08 1.33
C GLN A 20 6.86 -6.83 1.14
N LEU A 21 8.14 -6.93 1.48
CA LEU A 21 9.07 -5.82 1.51
C LEU A 21 10.25 -6.09 0.56
N GLU A 22 10.64 -5.10 -0.23
CA GLU A 22 11.89 -5.09 -1.03
C GLU A 22 12.65 -3.80 -0.75
N GLY A 23 13.97 -3.90 -0.57
CA GLY A 23 14.79 -2.76 -0.14
C GLY A 23 14.51 -2.30 1.31
N LEU A 24 13.74 -3.08 2.08
CA LEU A 24 13.38 -2.86 3.47
C LEU A 24 13.55 -4.19 4.23
N ASP A 25 14.20 -4.15 5.38
CA ASP A 25 14.30 -5.27 6.34
C ASP A 25 13.07 -5.31 7.27
N SER A 26 12.42 -4.16 7.48
CA SER A 26 11.22 -4.04 8.30
C SER A 26 10.39 -2.81 7.93
N PHE A 27 9.13 -2.79 8.37
CA PHE A 27 8.27 -1.61 8.20
C PHE A 27 8.86 -0.35 8.83
N VAL A 28 9.60 -0.45 9.94
CA VAL A 28 10.20 0.72 10.64
C VAL A 28 11.08 1.56 9.71
N GLN A 29 11.72 0.96 8.69
CA GLN A 29 12.51 1.73 7.73
C GLN A 29 11.67 2.64 6.82
N LEU A 30 10.34 2.48 6.77
CA LEU A 30 9.45 3.45 6.13
C LEU A 30 9.47 4.80 6.84
N ASP A 31 9.92 4.88 8.10
CA ASP A 31 10.11 6.17 8.79
C ASP A 31 11.13 7.10 8.11
N LEU A 32 11.96 6.59 7.20
CA LEU A 32 12.79 7.42 6.31
C LEU A 32 11.96 8.37 5.44
N LEU A 33 10.68 8.06 5.23
CA LEU A 33 9.74 8.90 4.49
C LEU A 33 9.06 9.94 5.39
N ARG A 34 9.19 9.85 6.72
CA ARG A 34 8.55 10.78 7.65
C ARG A 34 9.10 12.20 7.46
N GLY A 35 8.20 13.16 7.25
CA GLY A 35 8.51 14.55 6.93
C GLY A 35 8.87 14.79 5.46
N ALA A 36 8.98 13.75 4.63
CA ALA A 36 9.21 13.90 3.21
C ALA A 36 7.92 14.30 2.48
N GLU A 37 8.09 15.13 1.45
CA GLU A 37 7.00 15.57 0.59
C GLU A 37 6.94 14.66 -0.64
N VAL A 38 5.74 14.24 -1.04
CA VAL A 38 5.52 13.55 -2.32
C VAL A 38 5.71 14.56 -3.45
N THR A 39 6.75 14.37 -4.26
CA THR A 39 7.07 15.21 -5.41
C THR A 39 6.43 14.68 -6.69
N ARG A 40 6.15 13.37 -6.74
CA ARG A 40 5.47 12.71 -7.85
C ARG A 40 4.73 11.48 -7.35
N CYS A 41 3.54 11.24 -7.89
CA CYS A 41 2.85 9.96 -7.81
C CYS A 41 2.51 9.53 -9.23
N CYS A 42 2.75 8.28 -9.59
CA CYS A 42 2.44 7.79 -10.93
C CYS A 42 1.93 6.35 -10.94
N ILE A 43 1.16 6.05 -11.99
CA ILE A 43 0.68 4.71 -12.34
C ILE A 43 0.88 4.48 -13.84
N PRO A 44 0.80 3.23 -14.35
CA PRO A 44 0.82 2.97 -15.78
C PRO A 44 -0.37 3.65 -16.47
N ALA A 45 -0.17 4.22 -17.66
CA ALA A 45 -1.19 5.02 -18.37
C ALA A 45 -2.50 4.26 -18.68
N THR A 46 -2.48 2.94 -18.66
CA THR A 46 -3.64 2.06 -18.88
C THR A 46 -4.43 1.72 -17.62
N GLN A 47 -3.97 2.17 -16.45
CA GLN A 47 -4.57 1.90 -15.15
C GLN A 47 -5.27 3.14 -14.60
N ARG A 48 -6.10 2.95 -13.58
CA ARG A 48 -6.78 4.03 -12.87
C ARG A 48 -6.42 3.97 -11.40
N SER A 49 -6.49 5.09 -10.71
CA SER A 49 -6.16 5.12 -9.29
C SER A 49 -7.13 4.32 -8.42
N ASP A 50 -8.36 4.09 -8.86
CA ASP A 50 -9.33 3.22 -8.19
C ASP A 50 -9.17 1.72 -8.52
N LEU A 51 -8.23 1.39 -9.42
CA LEU A 51 -7.91 0.04 -9.86
C LEU A 51 -6.52 0.00 -10.54
N ALA A 52 -5.48 -0.16 -9.72
CA ALA A 52 -4.09 -0.22 -10.14
C ALA A 52 -3.43 -1.53 -9.68
N TRP A 53 -2.38 -1.95 -10.39
CA TRP A 53 -1.50 -3.07 -10.01
C TRP A 53 -0.11 -2.58 -9.62
N TRP A 54 0.22 -1.34 -9.95
CA TRP A 54 1.48 -0.71 -9.60
C TRP A 54 1.28 0.79 -9.45
N ALA A 55 1.91 1.38 -8.44
CA ALA A 55 2.07 2.80 -8.26
C ALA A 55 3.47 3.10 -7.75
N CYS A 56 3.99 4.28 -8.05
CA CYS A 56 5.23 4.78 -7.48
C CYS A 56 5.04 6.19 -6.94
N LEU A 57 5.54 6.40 -5.72
CA LEU A 57 5.61 7.68 -5.07
C LEU A 57 7.09 8.09 -5.01
N GLU A 58 7.43 9.24 -5.59
CA GLU A 58 8.74 9.86 -5.42
C GLU A 58 8.66 10.93 -4.34
N PHE A 59 9.68 10.99 -3.49
CA PHE A 59 9.73 11.88 -2.33
C PHE A 59 10.88 12.88 -2.42
N SER A 60 10.71 14.05 -1.80
CA SER A 60 11.74 15.08 -1.70
C SER A 60 12.98 14.66 -0.93
N SER A 61 12.90 13.58 -0.14
CA SER A 61 14.03 12.93 0.53
C SER A 61 14.99 12.21 -0.41
N GLY A 62 14.64 12.08 -1.70
CA GLY A 62 15.42 11.34 -2.69
C GLY A 62 15.13 9.83 -2.70
N TYR A 63 14.07 9.39 -2.03
CA TYR A 63 13.57 8.02 -2.10
C TYR A 63 12.34 7.91 -3.00
N SER A 64 12.09 6.70 -3.48
CA SER A 64 10.85 6.29 -4.12
C SER A 64 10.27 5.06 -3.44
N LEU A 65 8.95 5.03 -3.27
CA LEU A 65 8.20 3.87 -2.79
C LEU A 65 7.35 3.31 -3.93
N GLU A 66 7.65 2.09 -4.37
CA GLU A 66 6.74 1.33 -5.23
C GLU A 66 5.72 0.59 -4.38
N ILE A 67 4.47 0.61 -4.82
CA ILE A 67 3.35 -0.13 -4.23
C ILE A 67 2.82 -1.07 -5.31
N THR A 68 2.73 -2.35 -4.98
CA THR A 68 2.03 -3.36 -5.78
C THR A 68 1.07 -4.14 -4.90
N SER A 69 0.18 -4.93 -5.49
CA SER A 69 -0.62 -5.90 -4.75
C SER A 69 -0.46 -7.30 -5.34
N SER A 70 -0.64 -8.29 -4.48
CA SER A 70 -0.66 -9.71 -4.79
C SER A 70 -1.83 -10.33 -4.05
N SER A 71 -2.31 -11.47 -4.52
CA SER A 71 -3.43 -12.18 -3.89
C SER A 71 -3.20 -13.69 -3.90
N THR A 72 -3.79 -14.37 -2.93
CA THR A 72 -3.66 -15.82 -2.78
C THR A 72 -4.92 -16.45 -2.19
N LEU A 73 -5.15 -17.73 -2.48
CA LEU A 73 -6.24 -18.51 -1.92
C LEU A 73 -5.88 -19.01 -0.52
N VAL A 74 -6.72 -18.73 0.49
CA VAL A 74 -6.38 -19.03 1.90
C VAL A 74 -7.28 -20.11 2.51
N ARG A 75 -8.54 -20.28 2.04
CA ARG A 75 -9.41 -21.42 2.41
C ARG A 75 -10.42 -21.66 1.30
N GLY A 76 -10.33 -22.81 0.62
CA GLY A 76 -11.22 -23.12 -0.50
C GLY A 76 -10.99 -22.17 -1.68
N TRP A 77 -12.02 -21.40 -2.03
CA TRP A 77 -11.99 -20.43 -3.15
C TRP A 77 -11.86 -18.97 -2.70
N ASP A 78 -11.72 -18.73 -1.38
CA ASP A 78 -11.59 -17.36 -0.86
C ASP A 78 -10.17 -16.84 -1.13
N GLU A 79 -10.10 -15.77 -1.90
CA GLU A 79 -8.88 -15.08 -2.27
C GLU A 79 -8.67 -13.84 -1.38
N TYR A 80 -7.44 -13.62 -0.92
CA TYR A 80 -7.08 -12.52 -0.03
C TYR A 80 -5.93 -11.72 -0.64
N GLY A 81 -6.10 -10.40 -0.74
CA GLY A 81 -5.12 -9.48 -1.28
C GLY A 81 -4.22 -8.90 -0.20
N THR A 82 -2.91 -8.94 -0.44
CA THR A 82 -1.89 -8.22 0.34
C THR A 82 -1.25 -7.14 -0.52
N ILE A 83 -0.57 -6.20 0.12
CA ILE A 83 0.28 -5.23 -0.58
C ILE A 83 1.75 -5.64 -0.52
N ASN A 84 2.52 -5.12 -1.47
CA ASN A 84 3.97 -5.19 -1.43
C ASN A 84 4.56 -3.81 -1.60
N LEU A 85 5.58 -3.51 -0.80
CA LEU A 85 6.23 -2.21 -0.71
C LEU A 85 7.71 -2.35 -1.06
N ALA A 86 8.18 -1.55 -2.02
CA ALA A 86 9.59 -1.49 -2.35
C ALA A 86 10.12 -0.08 -2.14
N LEU A 87 11.09 0.09 -1.23
CA LEU A 87 11.76 1.37 -1.01
C LEU A 87 13.12 1.37 -1.68
N ALA A 88 13.39 2.37 -2.51
CA ALA A 88 14.68 2.53 -3.18
C ALA A 88 15.05 4.02 -3.28
N PRO A 89 16.32 4.37 -3.51
CA PRO A 89 16.68 5.71 -3.98
C PRO A 89 15.91 6.04 -5.27
N SER A 90 15.39 7.25 -5.36
CA SER A 90 14.57 7.68 -6.49
C SER A 90 15.37 7.61 -7.79
N ALA A 91 14.80 6.92 -8.78
CA ALA A 91 15.34 6.81 -10.12
C ALA A 91 14.26 7.22 -11.12
N VAL A 92 14.65 7.93 -12.17
CA VAL A 92 13.72 8.29 -13.25
C VAL A 92 13.29 7.00 -13.95
N SER A 93 12.00 6.68 -13.88
CA SER A 93 11.43 5.52 -14.58
C SER A 93 11.11 5.87 -16.04
N ASP A 94 11.73 5.17 -16.98
CA ASP A 94 11.60 5.35 -18.44
C ASP A 94 10.33 4.65 -19.03
N GLY A 95 9.19 4.78 -18.36
CA GLY A 95 7.93 4.12 -18.76
C GLY A 95 6.81 5.08 -19.20
N ASN A 96 5.81 4.56 -19.93
CA ASN A 96 4.58 5.28 -20.24
C ASN A 96 3.67 5.35 -19.00
N GLN A 97 3.99 6.25 -18.09
CA GLN A 97 3.30 6.48 -16.82
C GLN A 97 2.55 7.80 -16.86
N VAL A 98 1.42 7.86 -16.15
CA VAL A 98 0.68 9.10 -15.92
C VAL A 98 0.89 9.56 -14.48
N GLY A 99 1.12 10.86 -14.32
CA GLY A 99 1.22 11.48 -13.00
C GLY A 99 -0.15 11.72 -12.39
N LEU A 100 -0.29 11.47 -11.09
CA LEU A 100 -1.46 11.77 -10.29
C LEU A 100 -1.12 12.99 -9.42
N SER A 101 -1.56 14.16 -9.87
CA SER A 101 -1.19 15.44 -9.26
C SER A 101 -1.84 15.66 -7.91
N GLU A 102 -2.89 14.91 -7.58
CA GLU A 102 -3.65 15.02 -6.34
C GLU A 102 -2.83 14.68 -5.08
N LEU A 103 -1.72 13.95 -5.23
CA LEU A 103 -0.82 13.62 -4.11
C LEU A 103 0.41 14.52 -4.03
N VAL A 104 0.69 15.32 -5.06
CA VAL A 104 1.89 16.18 -5.08
C VAL A 104 1.75 17.26 -4.01
N GLY A 105 2.80 17.45 -3.20
CA GLY A 105 2.78 18.36 -2.05
C GLY A 105 2.36 17.71 -0.73
N PHE A 106 1.92 16.45 -0.75
CA PHE A 106 1.57 15.72 0.47
C PHE A 106 2.81 15.46 1.32
N VAL A 107 2.84 15.98 2.55
CA VAL A 107 3.96 15.78 3.49
C VAL A 107 3.62 14.67 4.48
N VAL A 108 4.37 13.57 4.43
CA VAL A 108 4.15 12.39 5.29
C VAL A 108 4.38 12.75 6.75
N GLY A 109 3.37 12.54 7.60
CA GLY A 109 3.46 12.67 9.05
C GLY A 109 3.54 11.33 9.76
N GLN A 110 2.66 10.41 9.38
CA GLN A 110 2.53 9.09 9.97
C GLN A 110 2.27 8.06 8.88
N ILE A 111 2.76 6.84 9.08
CA ILE A 111 2.60 5.70 8.18
C ILE A 111 1.99 4.56 8.99
N SER A 112 0.98 3.91 8.44
CA SER A 112 0.32 2.76 9.07
C SER A 112 0.09 1.66 8.04
N ILE A 113 0.19 0.41 8.48
CA ILE A 113 -0.30 -0.73 7.71
C ILE A 113 -1.80 -0.92 8.00
N LEU A 114 -2.59 -1.11 6.95
CA LEU A 114 -4.01 -1.39 7.01
C LEU A 114 -4.18 -2.90 7.12
N ARG A 115 -4.47 -3.38 8.33
CA ARG A 115 -4.59 -4.80 8.65
C ARG A 115 -6.05 -5.19 8.78
N TRP A 116 -6.48 -6.15 7.98
CA TRP A 116 -7.77 -6.80 8.13
C TRP A 116 -7.61 -8.10 8.93
N GLN A 117 -8.61 -8.42 9.77
CA GLN A 117 -8.61 -9.65 10.55
C GLN A 117 -10.04 -10.20 10.74
N ARG A 118 -10.26 -11.46 10.35
CA ARG A 118 -11.48 -12.23 10.68
C ARG A 118 -11.20 -13.73 10.58
N ASP A 119 -11.95 -14.53 11.34
CA ASP A 119 -11.99 -16.01 11.21
C ASP A 119 -10.61 -16.71 11.28
N GLY A 120 -9.69 -16.15 12.07
CA GLY A 120 -8.32 -16.65 12.20
C GLY A 120 -7.46 -16.38 10.96
N ILE A 121 -7.77 -15.35 10.19
CA ILE A 121 -6.97 -14.85 9.07
C ILE A 121 -6.62 -13.39 9.36
N LEU A 122 -5.34 -13.05 9.21
CA LEU A 122 -4.81 -11.69 9.33
C LEU A 122 -4.15 -11.32 8.00
N VAL A 123 -4.43 -10.13 7.48
CA VAL A 123 -3.91 -9.68 6.18
C VAL A 123 -3.44 -8.24 6.27
N ASP A 124 -2.19 -8.00 5.90
CA ASP A 124 -1.65 -6.65 5.67
C ASP A 124 -2.07 -6.18 4.27
N ALA A 125 -3.30 -5.73 4.18
CA ALA A 125 -4.00 -5.50 2.93
C ALA A 125 -3.80 -4.08 2.38
N GLY A 126 -3.10 -3.19 3.08
CA GLY A 126 -2.86 -1.84 2.58
C GLY A 126 -1.85 -1.04 3.38
N VAL A 127 -1.57 0.17 2.89
CA VAL A 127 -0.74 1.17 3.55
C VAL A 127 -1.50 2.49 3.57
N GLU A 128 -1.42 3.21 4.68
CA GLU A 128 -1.99 4.54 4.87
C GLU A 128 -0.89 5.51 5.27
N PHE A 129 -0.91 6.69 4.66
CA PHE A 129 -0.09 7.83 5.03
C PHE A 129 -1.02 8.94 5.51
N ARG A 130 -0.72 9.51 6.68
CA ARG A 130 -1.38 10.73 7.17
C ARG A 130 -0.43 11.89 7.07
N SER A 131 -0.97 13.05 6.69
CA SER A 131 -0.15 14.25 6.61
C SER A 131 0.35 14.67 7.98
N LYS A 132 1.44 15.44 8.00
CA LYS A 132 2.03 15.99 9.24
C LYS A 132 1.02 16.77 10.10
N ASP A 133 0.06 17.43 9.46
CA ASP A 133 -0.98 18.21 10.13
C ASP A 133 -2.22 17.36 10.49
N GLY A 134 -2.21 16.07 10.16
CA GLY A 134 -3.23 15.08 10.51
C GLY A 134 -4.54 15.16 9.72
N GLY A 135 -4.72 16.18 8.88
CA GLY A 135 -5.96 16.46 8.16
C GLY A 135 -6.12 15.73 6.82
N GLU A 136 -5.02 15.32 6.19
CA GLU A 136 -5.04 14.65 4.89
C GLU A 136 -4.59 13.20 5.01
N VAL A 137 -5.22 12.32 4.25
CA VAL A 137 -4.93 10.89 4.24
C VAL A 137 -4.78 10.43 2.80
N PHE A 138 -3.69 9.71 2.55
CA PHE A 138 -3.51 8.89 1.35
C PHE A 138 -3.50 7.42 1.78
N SER A 139 -4.15 6.56 1.01
CA SER A 139 -4.07 5.12 1.27
C SER A 139 -4.03 4.33 -0.03
N ALA A 140 -3.41 3.16 0.01
CA ALA A 140 -3.44 2.17 -1.05
C ALA A 140 -3.80 0.83 -0.41
N ALA A 141 -4.95 0.26 -0.79
CA ALA A 141 -5.47 -0.97 -0.20
C ALA A 141 -5.93 -1.94 -1.29
N ALA A 142 -5.67 -3.23 -1.07
CA ALA A 142 -6.11 -4.31 -1.92
C ALA A 142 -7.64 -4.29 -2.09
N VAL A 143 -8.08 -4.64 -3.29
CA VAL A 143 -9.50 -4.70 -3.66
C VAL A 143 -9.91 -6.13 -3.98
N ASP A 144 -11.20 -6.37 -4.15
CA ASP A 144 -11.75 -7.67 -4.58
C ASP A 144 -11.50 -7.94 -6.08
N ILE A 145 -10.27 -7.68 -6.53
CA ILE A 145 -9.75 -7.96 -7.86
C ILE A 145 -8.30 -8.46 -7.68
N PRO A 146 -7.95 -9.65 -8.21
CA PRO A 146 -6.65 -10.26 -7.99
C PRO A 146 -5.45 -9.37 -8.32
N GLY A 147 -4.56 -9.22 -7.35
CA GLY A 147 -3.34 -8.40 -7.43
C GLY A 147 -3.56 -6.89 -7.62
N ALA A 148 -4.79 -6.41 -7.51
CA ALA A 148 -5.11 -5.01 -7.69
C ALA A 148 -5.32 -4.30 -6.35
N PHE A 149 -5.10 -2.98 -6.35
CA PHE A 149 -5.39 -2.11 -5.23
C PHE A 149 -6.08 -0.83 -5.70
N SER A 150 -6.80 -0.18 -4.79
CA SER A 150 -7.35 1.15 -4.95
C SER A 150 -6.54 2.12 -4.12
N MET A 151 -6.26 3.28 -4.69
CA MET A 151 -5.67 4.43 -4.01
C MET A 151 -6.75 5.43 -3.61
N SER A 152 -6.47 6.14 -2.53
CA SER A 152 -7.24 7.30 -2.09
C SER A 152 -6.33 8.49 -1.91
N PHE A 153 -6.79 9.65 -2.36
CA PHE A 153 -6.03 10.89 -2.30
C PHE A 153 -6.57 11.77 -1.18
N PRO A 154 -5.81 12.80 -0.76
CA PRO A 154 -6.34 13.85 0.09
C PRO A 154 -7.72 14.31 -0.42
N ARG A 155 -8.73 14.26 0.47
CA ARG A 155 -10.17 14.54 0.22
C ARG A 155 -11.04 13.40 -0.30
N GLY A 156 -10.57 12.15 -0.31
CA GLY A 156 -11.43 10.98 -0.57
C GLY A 156 -10.88 9.69 0.05
N ALA A 157 -11.76 8.82 0.55
CA ALA A 157 -11.40 7.45 0.94
C ALA A 157 -11.26 6.56 -0.31
N PRO A 158 -10.59 5.40 -0.24
CA PRO A 158 -10.60 4.45 -1.35
C PRO A 158 -12.05 4.10 -1.63
N LYS A 159 -12.44 4.15 -2.90
CA LYS A 159 -13.81 3.85 -3.31
C LYS A 159 -14.10 2.36 -3.19
N ASN A 160 -13.04 1.55 -3.29
CA ASN A 160 -13.10 0.11 -3.29
C ASN A 160 -12.12 -0.42 -2.24
N TRP A 161 -12.58 -1.40 -1.50
CA TRP A 161 -11.81 -2.19 -0.55
C TRP A 161 -12.18 -3.64 -0.77
N GLN A 162 -11.27 -4.57 -0.47
CA GLN A 162 -11.63 -5.99 -0.51
C GLN A 162 -12.69 -6.34 0.55
N PHE A 163 -12.56 -5.76 1.74
CA PHE A 163 -13.49 -5.92 2.86
C PHE A 163 -14.09 -4.57 3.26
N PRO A 164 -15.13 -4.52 4.10
CA PRO A 164 -15.64 -3.25 4.62
C PRO A 164 -14.54 -2.41 5.31
N ALA A 165 -14.48 -1.12 5.00
CA ALA A 165 -13.37 -0.25 5.44
C ALA A 165 -13.26 -0.12 6.97
N ASP A 166 -14.35 -0.31 7.70
CA ASP A 166 -14.43 -0.30 9.16
C ASP A 166 -13.88 -1.57 9.82
N GLU A 167 -13.57 -2.61 9.03
CA GLU A 167 -12.93 -3.84 9.50
C GLU A 167 -11.39 -3.77 9.50
N TYR A 168 -10.79 -2.68 8.98
CA TYR A 168 -9.34 -2.51 8.94
C TYR A 168 -8.83 -1.78 10.17
N ALA A 169 -7.90 -2.41 10.88
CA ALA A 169 -7.11 -1.78 11.92
C ALA A 169 -5.90 -1.07 11.30
N ARG A 170 -5.49 0.04 11.92
CA ARG A 170 -4.22 0.71 11.60
C ARG A 170 -3.15 0.22 12.54
N VAL A 171 -2.09 -0.33 11.98
CA VAL A 171 -0.89 -0.72 12.71
C VAL A 171 0.17 0.32 12.40
N ASP A 172 0.40 1.22 13.36
CA ASP A 172 1.36 2.30 13.21
C ASP A 172 2.80 1.78 13.21
N ILE A 173 3.62 2.42 12.39
CA ILE A 173 5.02 2.07 12.14
C ILE A 173 5.94 3.00 12.94
#